data_AF-A0A925FN64-F1
#
_entry.id   AF-A0A925FN64-F1
#
_cell.length_a   1.000
_cell.length_b   1.000
_cell.length_c   1.000
_cell.angle_alpha   90.00
_cell.angle_beta   90.00
_cell.angle_gamma   90.00
#
_symmetry.space_group_name_H-M   'P 1'
#
loop_
_entity.id
_entity.type
_entity.pdbx_description
1 polymer ?
#
loop_
_entity_poly.entity_id
_entity_poly.type
_entity_poly.pdbx_seq_one_letter_code
_entity_poly.pdbx_strand_id
1 'polypeptide(L)'
;MSENKLQNRFPSSVREKGQYFLAFGVVASMLLVANFPFFVVFFFGIFAFFLVRMFSAGSRNETRDIFEFYLSANEILRDDERKWFGFEIKDAIMRGEGILHRMSGAPPLVYFTLGALYNKIGDHKAAVSNLSYVVENETADELTYAFPSPELRTYVKVLRKIERDPADAPLTSAAVRALERARKLRAKNLLEQSRSKSSKLDVQQLNGSAGGEITEIDYSDQSAERPERRSITDDTLHSKQETRPTADNGRLTNNSAEKKTSKRTKEDPFSNRKPITEVLHDIYDKNVQ
;
A
#
# COMPACT_ATOMS: atom_id res chain seq x y z
N MET A 1 -29.53 -39.83 -42.06
CA MET A 1 -30.54 -39.39 -41.06
C MET A 1 -29.81 -39.04 -39.77
N SER A 2 -30.33 -38.13 -38.95
CA SER A 2 -29.62 -37.58 -37.79
C SER A 2 -30.47 -37.68 -36.52
N GLU A 3 -29.93 -38.34 -35.49
CA GLU A 3 -30.52 -38.35 -34.14
C GLU A 3 -29.53 -37.77 -33.13
N ASN A 4 -29.68 -36.47 -32.85
CA ASN A 4 -28.91 -35.79 -31.81
C ASN A 4 -29.40 -36.22 -30.42
N LYS A 5 -28.75 -37.22 -29.81
CA LYS A 5 -28.92 -37.53 -28.38
C LYS A 5 -28.29 -36.44 -27.52
N LEU A 6 -29.04 -35.36 -27.30
CA LEU A 6 -28.78 -34.31 -26.31
C LEU A 6 -28.70 -34.92 -24.90
N GLN A 7 -27.51 -35.36 -24.50
CA GLN A 7 -27.24 -35.74 -23.11
C GLN A 7 -27.27 -34.49 -22.22
N ASN A 8 -28.44 -34.20 -21.64
CA ASN A 8 -28.57 -33.24 -20.55
C ASN A 8 -27.79 -33.72 -19.32
N ARG A 9 -26.49 -33.40 -19.28
CA ARG A 9 -25.66 -33.52 -18.08
C ARG A 9 -26.10 -32.46 -17.07
N PHE A 10 -27.12 -32.80 -16.27
CA PHE A 10 -27.48 -32.01 -15.10
C PHE A 10 -26.23 -31.80 -14.22
N PRO A 11 -25.93 -30.55 -13.79
CA PRO A 11 -24.71 -30.24 -13.07
C PRO A 11 -24.65 -30.97 -11.72
N SER A 12 -23.52 -31.62 -11.44
CA SER A 12 -23.35 -32.50 -10.27
C SER A 12 -23.66 -31.83 -8.94
N SER A 13 -23.34 -30.52 -8.83
CA SER A 13 -23.59 -29.73 -7.61
C SER A 13 -25.07 -29.58 -7.23
N VAL A 14 -26.01 -29.81 -8.15
CA VAL A 14 -27.45 -29.89 -7.81
C VAL A 14 -27.76 -31.23 -7.13
N ARG A 15 -27.12 -32.32 -7.58
CA ARG A 15 -27.28 -33.67 -7.00
C ARG A 15 -26.65 -33.74 -5.60
N GLU A 16 -25.47 -33.15 -5.43
CA GLU A 16 -24.79 -32.99 -4.14
C GLU A 16 -25.65 -32.19 -3.16
N LYS A 17 -26.12 -31.00 -3.54
CA LYS A 17 -27.00 -30.17 -2.70
C LYS A 17 -28.30 -30.88 -2.32
N GLY A 18 -28.93 -31.59 -3.26
CA GLY A 18 -30.11 -32.41 -2.98
C GLY A 18 -29.82 -33.53 -1.98
N GLN A 19 -28.67 -34.18 -2.09
CA GLN A 19 -28.23 -35.24 -1.17
C GLN A 19 -28.01 -34.71 0.25
N TYR A 20 -27.45 -33.50 0.42
CA TYR A 20 -27.33 -32.87 1.74
C TYR A 20 -28.69 -32.53 2.37
N PHE A 21 -29.65 -32.01 1.58
CA PHE A 21 -31.02 -31.77 2.08
C PHE A 21 -31.73 -33.07 2.50
N LEU A 22 -31.58 -34.15 1.73
CA LEU A 22 -32.19 -35.45 2.02
C LEU A 22 -31.56 -36.07 3.28
N ALA A 23 -30.23 -36.04 3.41
CA ALA A 23 -29.53 -36.48 4.62
C ALA A 23 -29.93 -35.66 5.86
N PHE A 24 -30.05 -34.33 5.73
CA PHE A 24 -30.51 -33.46 6.82
C PHE A 24 -31.96 -33.79 7.24
N GLY A 25 -32.85 -34.06 6.28
CA GLY A 25 -34.21 -34.51 6.56
C GLY A 25 -34.26 -35.85 7.31
N VAL A 26 -33.42 -36.82 6.94
CA VAL A 26 -33.31 -38.10 7.67
C VAL A 26 -32.81 -37.88 9.10
N VAL A 27 -31.73 -37.10 9.30
CA VAL A 27 -31.18 -36.79 10.63
C VAL A 27 -32.20 -36.04 11.49
N ALA A 28 -32.91 -35.06 10.94
CA ALA A 28 -33.98 -34.36 11.64
C ALA A 28 -35.12 -35.30 12.05
N SER A 29 -35.52 -36.24 11.18
CA SER A 29 -36.56 -37.22 11.51
C SER A 29 -36.13 -38.18 12.62
N MET A 30 -34.87 -38.64 12.63
CA MET A 30 -34.34 -39.49 13.71
C MET A 30 -34.20 -38.75 15.04
N LEU A 31 -33.81 -37.47 15.05
CA LEU A 31 -33.80 -36.65 16.26
C LEU A 31 -35.21 -36.49 16.87
N LEU A 32 -36.24 -36.38 16.02
CA LEU A 32 -37.64 -36.29 16.43
C LEU A 32 -38.15 -37.62 17.02
N VAL A 33 -37.84 -38.75 16.37
CA VAL A 33 -38.15 -40.10 16.90
C VAL A 33 -37.39 -40.42 18.19
N ALA A 34 -36.16 -39.93 18.34
CA ALA A 34 -35.38 -40.04 19.58
C ALA A 34 -35.87 -39.12 20.71
N ASN A 35 -36.98 -38.39 20.50
CA ASN A 35 -37.54 -37.43 21.46
C ASN A 35 -36.54 -36.33 21.90
N PHE A 36 -35.57 -36.01 21.03
CA PHE A 36 -34.50 -35.07 21.35
C PHE A 36 -35.06 -33.64 21.44
N PRO A 37 -34.73 -32.85 22.48
CA PRO A 37 -35.47 -31.62 22.74
C PRO A 37 -35.33 -30.61 21.59
N PHE A 38 -36.45 -30.19 21.02
CA PHE A 38 -36.49 -29.33 19.83
C PHE A 38 -35.68 -28.03 19.98
N PHE A 39 -35.64 -27.47 21.20
CA PHE A 39 -34.85 -26.28 21.50
C PHE A 39 -33.34 -26.49 21.27
N VAL A 40 -32.81 -27.70 21.49
CA VAL A 40 -31.39 -28.02 21.24
C VAL A 40 -31.11 -28.07 19.74
N VAL A 41 -31.98 -28.73 18.96
CA VAL A 41 -31.86 -28.79 17.49
C VAL A 41 -31.96 -27.40 16.87
N PHE A 42 -32.91 -26.59 17.34
CA PHE A 42 -33.07 -25.18 16.93
C PHE A 42 -31.86 -24.32 17.31
N PHE A 43 -31.34 -24.45 18.53
CA PHE A 43 -30.15 -23.74 19.00
C PHE A 43 -28.91 -24.11 18.19
N PHE A 44 -28.65 -25.40 17.95
CA PHE A 44 -27.53 -25.85 17.12
C PHE A 44 -27.68 -25.45 15.64
N GLY A 45 -28.91 -25.45 15.10
CA GLY A 45 -29.16 -24.94 13.74
C GLY A 45 -28.86 -23.44 13.60
N ILE A 46 -29.31 -22.63 14.56
CA ILE A 46 -29.00 -21.20 14.62
C ILE A 46 -27.49 -20.96 14.85
N PHE A 47 -26.87 -21.71 15.75
CA PHE A 47 -25.44 -21.62 16.05
C PHE A 47 -24.58 -21.99 14.82
N ALA A 48 -24.91 -23.08 14.12
CA ALA A 48 -24.25 -23.46 12.87
C ALA A 48 -24.46 -22.41 11.77
N PHE A 49 -25.65 -21.83 11.65
CA PHE A 49 -25.89 -20.70 10.75
C PHE A 49 -25.02 -19.49 11.12
N PHE A 50 -24.91 -19.13 12.40
CA PHE A 50 -24.04 -18.04 12.85
C PHE A 50 -22.54 -18.33 12.61
N LEU A 51 -22.08 -19.56 12.85
CA LEU A 51 -20.70 -19.96 12.52
C LEU A 51 -20.42 -19.79 11.02
N VAL A 52 -21.25 -20.38 10.15
CA VAL A 52 -21.11 -20.23 8.69
C VAL A 52 -21.18 -18.75 8.29
N ARG A 53 -22.10 -17.98 8.88
CA ARG A 53 -22.27 -16.54 8.62
C ARG A 53 -21.08 -15.69 9.08
N MET A 54 -20.37 -16.12 10.12
CA MET A 54 -19.19 -15.46 10.70
C MET A 54 -17.91 -15.80 9.92
N PHE A 55 -17.68 -17.07 9.59
CA PHE A 55 -16.56 -17.45 8.71
C PHE A 55 -16.72 -16.88 7.29
N SER A 56 -17.96 -16.77 6.78
CA SER A 56 -18.26 -16.10 5.50
C SER A 56 -18.12 -14.56 5.55
N ALA A 57 -17.67 -13.96 6.65
CA ALA A 57 -17.47 -12.51 6.78
C ALA A 57 -16.00 -12.06 6.60
N GLY A 58 -15.08 -12.98 6.26
CA GLY A 58 -13.62 -12.74 6.23
C GLY A 58 -13.14 -11.57 5.35
N SER A 59 -13.82 -11.27 4.24
CA SER A 59 -13.38 -10.26 3.26
C SER A 59 -13.30 -8.82 3.80
N ARG A 60 -13.85 -8.58 4.99
CA ARG A 60 -13.75 -7.29 5.68
C ARG A 60 -12.34 -7.01 6.22
N ASN A 61 -11.53 -8.04 6.48
CA ASN A 61 -10.13 -7.89 6.88
C ASN A 61 -9.23 -7.69 5.66
N GLU A 62 -9.37 -8.50 4.61
CA GLU A 62 -8.63 -8.37 3.33
C GLU A 62 -8.74 -6.95 2.76
N THR A 63 -9.94 -6.36 2.82
CA THR A 63 -10.17 -4.97 2.39
C THR A 63 -9.38 -3.95 3.23
N ARG A 64 -9.18 -4.21 4.53
CA ARG A 64 -8.42 -3.35 5.44
C ARG A 64 -6.91 -3.45 5.18
N ASP A 65 -6.39 -4.65 4.95
CA ASP A 65 -4.97 -4.88 4.62
C ASP A 65 -4.51 -3.99 3.47
N ILE A 66 -5.35 -3.80 2.45
CA ILE A 66 -5.09 -2.91 1.28
C ILE A 66 -4.91 -1.45 1.70
N PHE A 67 -5.76 -0.91 2.58
CA PHE A 67 -5.65 0.48 3.03
C PHE A 67 -4.49 0.69 4.02
N GLU A 68 -4.13 -0.31 4.82
CA GLU A 68 -2.92 -0.27 5.66
C GLU A 68 -1.63 -0.37 4.84
N PHE A 69 -1.64 -1.18 3.77
CA PHE A 69 -0.60 -1.16 2.75
C PHE A 69 -0.48 0.22 2.09
N TYR A 70 -1.57 0.85 1.65
CA TYR A 70 -1.52 2.21 1.09
C TYR A 70 -1.04 3.27 2.09
N LEU A 71 -1.39 3.17 3.38
CA LEU A 71 -0.85 4.08 4.41
C LEU A 71 0.68 3.95 4.49
N SER A 72 1.18 2.73 4.74
CA SER A 72 2.62 2.47 4.86
C SER A 72 3.39 2.79 3.57
N ALA A 73 2.86 2.43 2.40
CA ALA A 73 3.44 2.77 1.12
C ALA A 73 3.46 4.29 0.89
N ASN A 74 2.42 5.04 1.28
CA ASN A 74 2.40 6.49 1.16
C ASN A 74 3.37 7.19 2.12
N GLU A 75 3.52 6.71 3.35
CA GLU A 75 4.54 7.23 4.27
C GLU A 75 5.96 6.99 3.72
N ILE A 76 6.23 5.80 3.18
CA ILE A 76 7.52 5.47 2.56
C ILE A 76 7.75 6.24 1.26
N LEU A 77 6.73 6.43 0.41
CA LEU A 77 6.86 7.07 -0.90
C LEU A 77 6.72 8.61 -0.86
N ARG A 78 6.45 9.19 0.31
CA ARG A 78 6.62 10.64 0.52
C ARG A 78 8.09 11.00 0.47
N ASP A 79 8.38 12.11 -0.21
CA ASP A 79 9.71 12.71 -0.32
C ASP A 79 10.07 13.52 0.95
N ASP A 80 9.70 13.01 2.14
CA ASP A 80 10.11 13.56 3.43
C ASP A 80 11.58 13.22 3.73
N GLU A 81 12.32 14.09 4.43
CA GLU A 81 13.74 13.89 4.75
C GLU A 81 14.04 12.70 5.69
N ARG A 82 13.00 11.98 6.15
CA ARG A 82 13.13 10.74 6.91
C ARG A 82 13.82 9.67 6.06
N LYS A 83 15.03 9.27 6.49
CA LYS A 83 15.68 8.05 6.02
C LYS A 83 14.87 6.85 6.54
N TRP A 84 14.29 6.10 5.61
CA TRP A 84 13.59 4.84 5.87
C TRP A 84 14.59 3.68 5.86
N PHE A 85 14.43 2.74 6.79
CA PHE A 85 15.27 1.55 6.87
C PHE A 85 14.85 0.50 5.83
N GLY A 86 15.81 -0.29 5.35
CA GLY A 86 15.55 -1.31 4.33
C GLY A 86 14.56 -2.40 4.77
N PHE A 87 14.39 -2.64 6.08
CA PHE A 87 13.37 -3.56 6.59
C PHE A 87 11.96 -2.95 6.51
N GLU A 88 11.76 -1.68 6.89
CA GLU A 88 10.45 -1.00 6.78
C GLU A 88 9.91 -1.04 5.34
N ILE A 89 10.79 -0.87 4.36
CA ILE A 89 10.44 -0.95 2.92
C ILE A 89 10.09 -2.39 2.51
N LYS A 90 10.85 -3.40 2.97
CA LYS A 90 10.54 -4.81 2.73
C LYS A 90 9.23 -5.25 3.38
N ASP A 91 8.94 -4.79 4.60
CA ASP A 91 7.71 -5.10 5.32
C ASP A 91 6.47 -4.47 4.66
N ALA A 92 6.63 -3.36 3.95
CA ALA A 92 5.59 -2.79 3.09
C ALA A 92 5.44 -3.59 1.78
N ILE A 93 6.54 -3.96 1.13
CA ILE A 93 6.54 -4.79 -0.10
C ILE A 93 5.87 -6.15 0.15
N MET A 94 6.27 -6.90 1.19
CA MET A 94 5.69 -8.20 1.53
C MET A 94 4.18 -8.13 1.81
N ARG A 95 3.69 -7.01 2.36
CA ARG A 95 2.24 -6.78 2.53
C ARG A 95 1.54 -6.56 1.19
N GLY A 96 2.14 -5.80 0.26
CA GLY A 96 1.62 -5.64 -1.10
C GLY A 96 1.64 -6.94 -1.91
N GLU A 97 2.72 -7.71 -1.85
CA GLU A 97 2.84 -9.05 -2.47
C GLU A 97 1.77 -10.00 -1.91
N GLY A 98 1.58 -10.01 -0.58
CA GLY A 98 0.53 -10.78 0.08
C GLY A 98 -0.89 -10.41 -0.34
N ILE A 99 -1.14 -9.16 -0.74
CA ILE A 99 -2.42 -8.74 -1.34
C ILE A 99 -2.55 -9.31 -2.77
N LEU A 100 -1.52 -9.19 -3.60
CA LEU A 100 -1.51 -9.73 -4.97
C LEU A 100 -1.69 -11.26 -5.01
N HIS A 101 -1.13 -11.99 -4.05
CA HIS A 101 -1.29 -13.45 -3.97
C HIS A 101 -2.66 -13.91 -3.46
N ARG A 102 -3.38 -13.07 -2.72
CA ARG A 102 -4.74 -13.37 -2.23
C ARG A 102 -5.81 -12.94 -3.23
N MET A 103 -5.67 -11.75 -3.83
CA MET A 103 -6.69 -11.17 -4.68
C MET A 103 -6.59 -11.64 -6.13
N SER A 104 -7.62 -12.34 -6.59
CA SER A 104 -7.78 -12.76 -8.00
C SER A 104 -7.85 -11.60 -9.02
N GLY A 105 -8.04 -10.37 -8.53
CA GLY A 105 -8.01 -9.14 -9.31
C GLY A 105 -7.71 -7.95 -8.40
N ALA A 106 -6.44 -7.78 -8.02
CA ALA A 106 -6.01 -6.68 -7.18
C ALA A 106 -6.20 -5.30 -7.86
N PRO A 107 -6.52 -4.22 -7.11
CA PRO A 107 -6.68 -2.89 -7.70
C PRO A 107 -5.39 -2.41 -8.41
N PRO A 108 -5.48 -1.75 -9.60
CA PRO A 108 -4.32 -1.24 -10.34
C PRO A 108 -3.39 -0.32 -9.53
N LEU A 109 -3.93 0.40 -8.54
CA LEU A 109 -3.15 1.21 -7.60
C LEU A 109 -2.16 0.37 -6.77
N VAL A 110 -2.48 -0.89 -6.42
CA VAL A 110 -1.57 -1.79 -5.66
C VAL A 110 -0.32 -2.11 -6.47
N TYR A 111 -0.47 -2.43 -7.76
CA TYR A 111 0.66 -2.66 -8.67
C TYR A 111 1.53 -1.41 -8.82
N PHE A 112 0.91 -0.23 -8.94
CA PHE A 112 1.67 1.03 -9.00
C PHE A 112 2.49 1.26 -7.72
N THR A 113 1.90 1.08 -6.53
CA THR A 113 2.61 1.32 -5.28
C THR A 113 3.70 0.29 -5.01
N LEU A 114 3.48 -0.98 -5.37
CA LEU A 114 4.55 -1.98 -5.37
C LEU A 114 5.70 -1.57 -6.31
N GLY A 115 5.40 -1.24 -7.57
CA GLY A 115 6.39 -0.80 -8.54
C GLY A 115 7.21 0.41 -8.09
N ALA A 116 6.56 1.37 -7.42
CA ALA A 116 7.22 2.53 -6.82
C ALA A 116 8.10 2.14 -5.61
N LEU A 117 7.68 1.21 -4.74
CA LEU A 117 8.48 0.70 -3.63
C LEU A 117 9.71 -0.08 -4.10
N TYR A 118 9.59 -0.94 -5.12
CA TYR A 118 10.73 -1.64 -5.73
C TYR A 118 11.74 -0.64 -6.35
N ASN A 119 11.28 0.41 -7.04
CA ASN A 119 12.18 1.47 -7.53
C ASN A 119 12.84 2.28 -6.39
N LYS A 120 12.23 2.35 -5.19
CA LYS A 120 12.85 2.97 -4.00
C LYS A 120 13.90 2.06 -3.36
N ILE A 121 13.70 0.74 -3.32
CA ILE A 121 14.68 -0.21 -2.75
C ILE A 121 15.84 -0.53 -3.72
N GLY A 122 15.67 -0.26 -5.01
CA GLY A 122 16.68 -0.48 -6.07
C GLY A 122 16.45 -1.74 -6.92
N ASP A 123 15.39 -2.51 -6.67
CA ASP A 123 14.99 -3.60 -7.57
C ASP A 123 14.24 -3.03 -8.78
N HIS A 124 15.02 -2.62 -9.77
CA HIS A 124 14.47 -2.08 -11.01
C HIS A 124 13.82 -3.15 -11.91
N LYS A 125 14.03 -4.45 -11.66
CA LYS A 125 13.42 -5.53 -12.46
C LYS A 125 11.99 -5.81 -11.98
N ALA A 126 11.80 -5.96 -10.67
CA ALA A 126 10.46 -6.02 -10.07
C ALA A 126 9.67 -4.71 -10.26
N ALA A 127 10.34 -3.56 -10.24
CA ALA A 127 9.71 -2.26 -10.55
C ALA A 127 9.17 -2.20 -11.99
N VAL A 128 9.94 -2.58 -13.01
CA VAL A 128 9.47 -2.56 -14.41
C VAL A 128 8.28 -3.49 -14.61
N SER A 129 8.28 -4.70 -14.05
CA SER A 129 7.16 -5.64 -14.17
C SER A 129 5.84 -5.05 -13.63
N ASN A 130 5.87 -4.48 -12.42
CA ASN A 130 4.68 -3.91 -11.79
C ASN A 130 4.24 -2.57 -12.40
N LEU A 131 5.18 -1.73 -12.86
CA LEU A 131 4.84 -0.45 -13.50
C LEU A 131 4.35 -0.62 -14.94
N SER A 132 4.93 -1.55 -15.72
CA SER A 132 4.43 -1.86 -17.08
C SER A 132 3.01 -2.39 -17.05
N TYR A 133 2.66 -3.24 -16.07
CA TYR A 133 1.29 -3.69 -15.88
C TYR A 133 0.28 -2.52 -15.76
N VAL A 134 0.64 -1.41 -15.10
CA VAL A 134 -0.26 -0.26 -14.89
C VAL A 134 -0.21 0.77 -16.03
N VAL A 135 0.89 0.84 -16.79
CA VAL A 135 1.11 1.87 -17.82
C VAL A 135 0.83 1.38 -19.24
N GLU A 136 1.00 0.09 -19.50
CA GLU A 136 1.03 -0.49 -20.86
C GLU A 136 -0.12 -1.49 -21.12
N ASN A 137 -0.76 -2.05 -20.09
CA ASN A 137 -1.92 -2.94 -20.25
C ASN A 137 -3.25 -2.20 -20.10
N GLU A 138 -4.07 -2.16 -21.15
CA GLU A 138 -5.45 -1.64 -21.13
C GLU A 138 -6.39 -2.43 -20.17
N THR A 139 -6.03 -3.68 -19.85
CA THR A 139 -6.72 -4.50 -18.86
C THR A 139 -6.50 -4.05 -17.42
N ALA A 140 -5.52 -3.18 -17.16
CA ALA A 140 -5.29 -2.55 -15.86
C ALA A 140 -6.02 -1.21 -15.70
N ASP A 141 -6.83 -0.80 -16.67
CA ASP A 141 -7.69 0.38 -16.53
C ASP A 141 -9.00 0.03 -15.81
N GLU A 142 -9.44 0.89 -14.89
CA GLU A 142 -10.51 0.59 -13.93
C GLU A 142 -11.89 0.48 -14.59
N LEU A 143 -12.03 1.07 -15.78
CA LEU A 143 -13.25 1.01 -16.60
C LEU A 143 -13.48 -0.37 -17.24
N THR A 144 -12.43 -1.18 -17.39
CA THR A 144 -12.48 -2.49 -18.07
C THR A 144 -13.14 -3.58 -17.21
N TYR A 145 -13.29 -3.37 -15.90
CA TYR A 145 -13.80 -4.36 -14.94
C TYR A 145 -15.34 -4.48 -14.93
N ALA A 146 -15.92 -5.05 -15.99
CA ALA A 146 -17.37 -5.31 -16.08
C ALA A 146 -17.89 -6.30 -15.02
N PHE A 147 -17.10 -7.32 -14.64
CA PHE A 147 -17.46 -8.35 -13.66
C PHE A 147 -16.41 -8.44 -12.53
N PRO A 148 -16.39 -7.48 -11.59
CA PRO A 148 -15.39 -7.45 -10.52
C PRO A 148 -15.57 -8.59 -9.50
N SER A 149 -14.46 -9.04 -8.91
CA SER A 149 -14.41 -10.07 -7.85
C SER A 149 -15.14 -9.62 -6.58
N PRO A 150 -15.57 -10.54 -5.69
CA PRO A 150 -16.24 -10.16 -4.43
C PRO A 150 -15.35 -9.32 -3.51
N GLU A 151 -14.04 -9.58 -3.49
CA GLU A 151 -13.08 -8.75 -2.75
C GLU A 151 -13.00 -7.33 -3.37
N LEU A 152 -12.85 -7.21 -4.69
CA LEU A 152 -12.74 -5.93 -5.39
C LEU A 152 -14.01 -5.08 -5.22
N ARG A 153 -15.20 -5.72 -5.22
CA ARG A 153 -16.47 -5.05 -4.87
C ARG A 153 -16.48 -4.53 -3.43
N THR A 154 -15.90 -5.28 -2.49
CA THR A 154 -15.83 -4.88 -1.07
C THR A 154 -14.85 -3.72 -0.88
N TYR A 155 -13.68 -3.79 -1.53
CA TYR A 155 -12.70 -2.69 -1.62
C TYR A 155 -13.33 -1.42 -2.21
N VAL A 156 -13.94 -1.49 -3.40
CA VAL A 156 -14.58 -0.32 -4.03
C VAL A 156 -15.69 0.25 -3.15
N LYS A 157 -16.48 -0.59 -2.48
CA LYS A 157 -17.52 -0.11 -1.54
C LYS A 157 -16.95 0.66 -0.35
N VAL A 158 -15.80 0.23 0.19
CA VAL A 158 -15.12 0.95 1.28
C VAL A 158 -14.44 2.22 0.75
N LEU A 159 -13.80 2.16 -0.42
CA LEU A 159 -13.20 3.32 -1.10
C LEU A 159 -14.24 4.42 -1.34
N ARG A 160 -15.40 4.10 -1.93
CA ARG A 160 -16.48 5.07 -2.17
C ARG A 160 -17.06 5.67 -0.88
N LYS A 161 -16.98 4.96 0.26
CA LYS A 161 -17.33 5.53 1.57
C LYS A 161 -16.29 6.55 2.03
N ILE A 162 -15.01 6.22 1.96
CA ILE A 162 -13.89 7.11 2.32
C ILE A 162 -13.83 8.34 1.40
N GLU A 163 -14.22 8.20 0.13
CA GLU A 163 -14.31 9.32 -0.81
C GLU A 163 -15.46 10.28 -0.50
N ARG A 164 -16.65 9.75 -0.14
CA ARG A 164 -17.83 10.54 0.25
C ARG A 164 -17.61 11.23 1.59
N ASP A 165 -17.16 10.47 2.58
CA ASP A 165 -17.08 10.87 3.99
C ASP A 165 -15.61 10.86 4.46
N PRO A 166 -14.73 11.75 3.94
CA PRO A 166 -13.29 11.71 4.22
C PRO A 166 -12.93 11.98 5.68
N ALA A 167 -13.88 12.51 6.48
CA ALA A 167 -13.74 12.70 7.91
C ALA A 167 -13.66 11.38 8.70
N ASP A 168 -14.22 10.28 8.19
CA ASP A 168 -14.21 8.97 8.85
C ASP A 168 -12.82 8.32 8.88
N ALA A 169 -11.96 8.64 7.91
CA ALA A 169 -10.65 8.02 7.74
C ALA A 169 -9.65 8.95 7.03
N PRO A 170 -9.36 10.15 7.59
CA PRO A 170 -8.68 11.24 6.90
C PRO A 170 -7.31 10.84 6.35
N LEU A 171 -6.51 10.11 7.15
CA LEU A 171 -5.20 9.59 6.76
C LEU A 171 -5.28 8.69 5.52
N THR A 172 -6.24 7.76 5.47
CA THR A 172 -6.42 6.87 4.31
C THR A 172 -6.87 7.65 3.07
N SER A 173 -7.78 8.62 3.24
CA SER A 173 -8.24 9.46 2.13
C SER A 173 -7.10 10.30 1.54
N ALA A 174 -6.20 10.81 2.39
CA ALA A 174 -5.03 11.57 1.99
C ALA A 174 -3.99 10.68 1.29
N ALA A 175 -3.70 9.49 1.84
CA ALA A 175 -2.78 8.53 1.27
C ALA A 175 -3.23 8.05 -0.12
N VAL A 176 -4.48 7.59 -0.26
CA VAL A 176 -5.02 7.14 -1.56
C VAL A 176 -5.00 8.28 -2.58
N ARG A 177 -5.43 9.50 -2.21
CA ARG A 177 -5.37 10.68 -3.11
C ARG A 177 -3.95 11.14 -3.44
N ALA A 178 -2.95 10.87 -2.59
CA ALA A 178 -1.55 11.16 -2.88
C ALA A 178 -0.96 10.11 -3.85
N LEU A 179 -1.20 8.83 -3.58
CA LEU A 179 -0.74 7.72 -4.41
C LEU A 179 -1.40 7.72 -5.80
N GLU A 180 -2.69 8.05 -5.92
CA GLU A 180 -3.35 8.23 -7.22
C GLU A 180 -2.79 9.40 -8.04
N ARG A 181 -2.44 10.52 -7.39
CA ARG A 181 -1.72 11.61 -8.06
C ARG A 181 -0.31 11.20 -8.47
N ALA A 182 0.39 10.43 -7.63
CA ALA A 182 1.69 9.87 -7.97
C ALA A 182 1.61 8.88 -9.15
N ARG A 183 0.56 8.04 -9.23
CA ARG A 183 0.29 7.16 -10.38
C ARG A 183 0.15 7.98 -11.66
N LYS A 184 -0.75 8.98 -11.65
CA LYS A 184 -1.07 9.78 -12.84
C LYS A 184 0.08 10.70 -13.30
N LEU A 185 0.91 11.20 -12.38
CA LEU A 185 2.01 12.12 -12.69
C LEU A 185 3.39 11.45 -12.82
N ARG A 186 3.67 10.38 -12.06
CA ARG A 186 5.01 9.77 -11.96
C ARG A 186 5.12 8.40 -12.63
N ALA A 187 4.04 7.64 -12.89
CA ALA A 187 4.17 6.23 -13.32
C ALA A 187 4.99 6.02 -14.61
N LYS A 188 4.75 6.81 -15.66
CA LYS A 188 5.53 6.75 -16.92
C LYS A 188 7.01 7.04 -16.67
N ASN A 189 7.29 8.16 -16.01
CA ASN A 189 8.64 8.59 -15.66
C ASN A 189 9.37 7.56 -14.76
N LEU A 190 8.68 6.93 -13.81
CA LEU A 190 9.22 5.89 -12.93
C LEU A 190 9.52 4.58 -13.69
N LEU A 191 8.69 4.23 -14.68
CA LEU A 191 8.89 3.09 -15.56
C LEU A 191 10.13 3.30 -16.45
N GLU A 192 10.27 4.48 -17.06
CA GLU A 192 11.44 4.87 -17.87
C GLU A 192 12.72 4.94 -17.04
N GLN A 193 12.65 5.49 -15.82
CA GLN A 193 13.76 5.48 -14.85
C GLN A 193 14.14 4.05 -14.44
N SER A 194 13.17 3.15 -14.26
CA SER A 194 13.46 1.75 -13.90
C SER A 194 14.07 0.98 -15.08
N ARG A 195 13.53 1.15 -16.30
CA ARG A 195 14.11 0.57 -17.54
C ARG A 195 15.55 1.07 -17.78
N SER A 196 15.79 2.36 -17.63
CA SER A 196 17.12 2.96 -17.85
C SER A 196 18.13 2.75 -16.72
N LYS A 197 17.70 2.25 -15.55
CA LYS A 197 18.59 1.76 -14.48
C LYS A 197 18.85 0.25 -14.58
N SER A 198 17.83 -0.56 -14.87
CA SER A 198 18.00 -2.01 -15.05
C SER A 198 18.98 -2.34 -16.18
N SER A 199 18.84 -1.69 -17.35
CA SER A 199 19.80 -1.88 -18.46
C SER A 199 21.24 -1.48 -18.11
N LYS A 200 21.44 -0.45 -17.28
CA LYS A 200 22.78 -0.05 -16.79
C LYS A 200 23.36 -1.09 -15.84
N LEU A 201 22.55 -1.66 -14.94
CA LEU A 201 22.98 -2.73 -14.04
C LEU A 201 23.35 -4.00 -14.81
N ASP A 202 22.55 -4.38 -15.81
CA ASP A 202 22.82 -5.56 -16.65
C ASP A 202 24.11 -5.39 -17.48
N VAL A 203 24.34 -4.21 -18.07
CA VAL A 203 25.61 -3.88 -18.75
C VAL A 203 26.80 -3.84 -17.77
N GLN A 204 26.61 -3.35 -16.55
CA GLN A 204 27.68 -3.31 -15.54
C GLN A 204 28.05 -4.72 -15.04
N GLN A 205 27.08 -5.64 -14.92
CA GLN A 205 27.35 -7.04 -14.59
C GLN A 205 28.13 -7.74 -15.72
N LEU A 206 27.70 -7.58 -16.97
CA LEU A 206 28.40 -8.14 -18.13
C LEU A 206 29.85 -7.64 -18.25
N ASN A 207 30.09 -6.34 -18.02
CA ASN A 207 31.44 -5.78 -18.04
C ASN A 207 32.28 -6.20 -16.81
N GLY A 208 31.66 -6.42 -15.65
CA GLY A 208 32.33 -6.90 -14.44
C GLY A 208 32.83 -8.35 -14.56
N SER A 209 32.09 -9.20 -15.26
CA SER A 209 32.49 -10.60 -15.53
C SER A 209 33.62 -10.76 -16.56
N ALA A 210 34.11 -9.67 -17.17
CA ALA A 210 35.21 -9.70 -18.14
C ALA A 210 36.60 -9.44 -17.50
N GLY A 211 36.69 -9.26 -16.18
CA GLY A 211 37.93 -8.88 -15.50
C GLY A 211 37.95 -9.22 -14.01
N GLY A 212 37.66 -10.47 -13.66
CA GLY A 212 37.74 -10.99 -12.28
C GLY A 212 38.59 -12.26 -12.22
N GLU A 213 39.80 -12.15 -11.68
CA GLU A 213 40.73 -13.27 -11.51
C GLU A 213 40.28 -14.18 -10.37
N ILE A 214 40.38 -15.50 -10.54
CA ILE A 214 39.91 -16.47 -9.53
C ILE A 214 40.94 -16.52 -8.39
N THR A 215 40.72 -15.74 -7.34
CA THR A 215 41.39 -15.97 -6.05
C THR A 215 40.65 -17.07 -5.30
N GLU A 216 41.17 -18.28 -5.43
CA GLU A 216 40.77 -19.46 -4.66
C GLU A 216 41.04 -19.21 -3.16
N ILE A 217 39.99 -19.20 -2.34
CA ILE A 217 40.11 -19.10 -0.88
C ILE A 217 39.74 -20.46 -0.28
N ASP A 218 40.76 -21.13 0.22
CA ASP A 218 40.69 -22.42 0.90
C ASP A 218 39.81 -22.37 2.16
N TYR A 219 39.11 -23.47 2.45
CA TYR A 219 38.16 -23.62 3.54
C TYR A 219 38.62 -24.73 4.51
N SER A 220 39.80 -24.55 5.12
CA SER A 220 40.31 -25.43 6.18
C SER A 220 39.97 -24.91 7.58
N ASP A 221 38.91 -25.49 8.14
CA ASP A 221 38.55 -25.63 9.57
C ASP A 221 39.52 -25.07 10.63
N GLN A 222 39.03 -24.16 11.49
CA GLN A 222 39.53 -24.05 12.87
C GLN A 222 38.52 -23.44 13.85
N SER A 223 38.60 -23.93 15.09
CA SER A 223 37.60 -23.76 16.14
C SER A 223 37.60 -22.41 16.87
N ALA A 224 36.42 -22.02 17.33
CA ALA A 224 36.12 -21.31 18.58
C ALA A 224 36.98 -20.08 19.00
N GLU A 225 36.35 -18.91 19.04
CA GLU A 225 36.12 -18.25 20.35
C GLU A 225 34.97 -17.22 20.29
N ARG A 226 34.52 -16.75 21.47
CA ARG A 226 33.29 -15.95 21.66
C ARG A 226 33.59 -14.65 22.41
N PRO A 227 33.59 -13.47 21.76
CA PRO A 227 33.78 -12.20 22.44
C PRO A 227 32.60 -11.85 23.37
N GLU A 228 32.90 -11.27 24.54
CA GLU A 228 31.90 -11.05 25.59
C GLU A 228 31.15 -9.71 25.53
N ARG A 229 29.97 -9.73 26.15
CA ARG A 229 29.04 -8.62 26.33
C ARG A 229 29.52 -7.69 27.46
N ARG A 230 30.24 -6.60 27.13
CA ARG A 230 30.65 -5.61 28.14
C ARG A 230 29.50 -4.72 28.61
N SER A 231 29.15 -4.84 29.89
CA SER A 231 28.33 -3.90 30.64
C SER A 231 29.17 -2.76 31.23
N ILE A 232 28.65 -1.54 31.25
CA ILE A 232 29.22 -0.42 32.01
C ILE A 232 28.10 0.33 32.74
N THR A 233 28.20 0.32 34.07
CA THR A 233 27.51 1.12 35.09
C THR A 233 28.57 1.36 36.20
N ASP A 234 28.58 2.32 37.14
CA ASP A 234 27.79 3.51 37.55
C ASP A 234 28.84 4.56 38.04
N ASP A 235 28.64 5.84 38.38
CA ASP A 235 27.56 6.84 38.38
C ASP A 235 28.24 8.24 38.22
N THR A 236 27.50 9.33 38.00
CA THR A 236 27.69 10.58 38.79
C THR A 236 26.41 11.42 38.78
N LEU A 237 25.71 11.44 39.91
CA LEU A 237 24.60 12.35 40.22
C LEU A 237 24.98 13.85 40.09
N HIS A 238 24.12 14.63 39.43
CA HIS A 238 23.85 16.02 39.82
C HIS A 238 22.38 16.38 39.55
N SER A 239 21.61 16.61 40.61
CA SER A 239 20.18 16.95 40.55
C SER A 239 19.97 18.42 40.93
N LYS A 240 19.18 19.16 40.15
CA LYS A 240 18.69 20.48 40.56
C LYS A 240 17.33 20.85 39.94
N GLN A 241 16.30 20.72 40.77
CA GLN A 241 15.01 21.43 40.82
C GLN A 241 14.34 21.94 39.53
N GLU A 242 13.12 21.41 39.32
CA GLU A 242 11.88 22.10 38.93
C GLU A 242 11.91 23.59 38.52
N THR A 243 11.17 23.91 37.44
CA THR A 243 9.90 24.66 37.60
C THR A 243 8.99 24.53 36.37
N ARG A 244 7.67 24.54 36.61
CA ARG A 244 6.62 24.81 35.60
C ARG A 244 6.27 26.31 35.62
N PRO A 245 5.84 26.85 34.48
CA PRO A 245 4.46 27.41 34.39
C PRO A 245 3.66 26.66 33.30
N THR A 246 2.42 26.20 33.52
CA THR A 246 1.14 26.95 33.53
C THR A 246 0.88 27.83 32.30
N ALA A 247 -0.32 27.64 31.72
CA ALA A 247 -0.81 28.40 30.57
C ALA A 247 -1.62 29.63 31.03
N ASP A 248 -1.74 30.63 30.14
CA ASP A 248 -2.74 31.70 30.24
C ASP A 248 -3.26 32.11 28.84
N ASN A 249 -4.38 32.83 28.78
CA ASN A 249 -5.14 33.08 27.57
C ASN A 249 -4.91 34.48 26.95
N GLY A 250 -4.40 34.48 25.72
CA GLY A 250 -5.03 35.19 24.61
C GLY A 250 -4.74 36.69 24.37
N ARG A 251 -5.55 37.22 23.46
CA ARG A 251 -5.72 38.61 22.98
C ARG A 251 -4.98 39.02 21.70
N LEU A 252 -5.74 39.59 20.77
CA LEU A 252 -5.28 40.20 19.53
C LEU A 252 -4.66 41.59 19.79
N THR A 253 -3.60 41.92 19.05
CA THR A 253 -3.26 43.29 18.64
C THR A 253 -2.77 43.30 17.19
N ASN A 254 -3.16 44.33 16.43
CA ASN A 254 -2.66 44.62 15.09
C ASN A 254 -1.58 45.72 15.16
N ASN A 255 -0.79 45.84 14.08
CA ASN A 255 0.19 46.90 13.81
C ASN A 255 1.43 46.85 14.74
N SER A 256 2.65 47.00 14.25
CA SER A 256 3.11 48.09 13.38
C SER A 256 4.41 47.74 12.65
N ALA A 257 4.87 48.61 11.74
CA ALA A 257 6.04 48.35 10.89
C ALA A 257 7.37 48.70 11.56
N GLU A 258 8.33 47.77 11.58
CA GLU A 258 9.74 48.07 11.82
C GLU A 258 10.55 48.04 10.51
N LYS A 259 11.13 49.18 10.14
CA LYS A 259 12.29 49.21 9.23
C LYS A 259 13.53 48.75 10.01
N LYS A 260 14.09 47.59 9.67
CA LYS A 260 15.44 47.19 10.11
C LYS A 260 16.38 46.97 8.92
N THR A 261 17.13 48.03 8.60
CA THR A 261 18.25 47.97 7.67
C THR A 261 19.37 47.09 8.25
N SER A 262 19.72 46.02 7.56
CA SER A 262 20.87 45.17 7.92
C SER A 262 21.74 44.93 6.69
N LYS A 263 23.00 45.36 6.74
CA LYS A 263 23.99 45.06 5.70
C LYS A 263 24.37 43.59 5.79
N ARG A 264 24.14 42.81 4.74
CA ARG A 264 24.97 41.62 4.48
C ARG A 264 25.12 41.34 2.98
N THR A 265 26.36 41.46 2.51
CA THR A 265 26.77 41.06 1.16
C THR A 265 26.71 39.54 1.02
N LYS A 266 25.85 39.09 0.11
CA LYS A 266 26.01 37.89 -0.73
C LYS A 266 25.20 38.14 -1.99
N GLU A 267 25.71 37.69 -3.13
CA GLU A 267 25.04 37.87 -4.42
C GLU A 267 23.82 36.95 -4.49
N ASP A 268 22.64 37.53 -4.29
CA ASP A 268 21.38 36.82 -4.40
C ASP A 268 20.99 36.74 -5.90
N PRO A 269 20.91 35.54 -6.52
CA PRO A 269 20.59 35.40 -7.95
C PRO A 269 19.15 35.82 -8.30
N PHE A 270 18.34 36.20 -7.31
CA PHE A 270 17.01 36.77 -7.52
C PHE A 270 16.99 38.31 -7.44
N SER A 271 18.08 38.97 -7.03
CA SER A 271 18.18 40.43 -6.87
C SER A 271 17.97 41.24 -8.16
N ASN A 272 18.35 40.69 -9.32
CA ASN A 272 18.15 41.30 -10.63
C ASN A 272 16.79 41.00 -11.28
N ARG A 273 15.82 40.43 -10.54
CA ARG A 273 14.47 40.17 -11.06
C ARG A 273 13.57 41.38 -10.82
N LYS A 274 12.97 41.90 -11.90
CA LYS A 274 11.86 42.85 -11.83
C LYS A 274 10.79 42.36 -10.84
N PRO A 275 10.23 43.21 -9.96
CA PRO A 275 9.10 42.82 -9.12
C PRO A 275 7.88 42.48 -9.97
N ILE A 276 7.00 41.61 -9.45
CA ILE A 276 5.83 41.08 -10.17
C ILE A 276 4.92 42.21 -10.71
N THR A 277 4.85 43.34 -10.00
CA THR A 277 4.13 44.55 -10.45
C THR A 277 4.70 45.12 -11.75
N GLU A 278 6.02 45.24 -11.88
CA GLU A 278 6.67 45.75 -13.08
C GLU A 278 6.54 44.77 -14.26
N VAL A 279 6.62 43.47 -13.99
CA VAL A 279 6.38 42.42 -15.00
C VAL A 279 4.93 42.44 -15.50
N LEU A 280 3.95 42.76 -14.64
CA LEU A 280 2.55 42.96 -15.05
C LEU A 280 2.40 44.20 -15.96
N HIS A 281 3.05 45.32 -15.64
CA HIS A 281 3.06 46.49 -16.53
C HIS A 281 3.72 46.20 -17.89
N ASP A 282 4.89 45.55 -17.91
CA ASP A 282 5.57 45.10 -19.14
C ASP A 282 4.69 44.20 -20.03
N ILE A 283 3.72 43.46 -19.45
CA ILE A 283 2.79 42.59 -20.17
C ILE A 283 1.55 43.37 -20.66
N TYR A 284 1.00 44.28 -19.86
CA TYR A 284 -0.11 45.12 -20.30
C TYR A 284 0.31 46.07 -21.43
N ASP A 285 1.41 46.80 -21.26
CA ASP A 285 1.84 47.83 -22.20
C ASP A 285 2.25 47.26 -23.57
N LYS A 286 2.72 45.99 -23.62
CA LYS A 286 3.04 45.28 -24.88
C LYS A 286 1.82 44.82 -25.67
N ASN A 287 0.63 44.80 -25.07
CA ASN A 287 -0.61 44.36 -25.71
C ASN A 287 -1.52 45.52 -26.14
N VAL A 288 -0.97 46.75 -26.24
CA VAL A 288 -1.69 47.98 -26.65
C VAL A 288 -1.07 48.57 -27.93
N GLN A 289 -0.83 47.72 -28.94
CA GLN A 289 -0.50 48.07 -30.32
C GLN A 289 -1.37 47.26 -31.29
#